data_AF-A0A7R9ZKX9-F1
#
_entry.id   AF-A0A7R9ZKX9-F1
#
_cell.length_a   1.000
_cell.length_b   1.000
_cell.length_c   1.000
_cell.angle_alpha   90.00
_cell.angle_beta   90.00
_cell.angle_gamma   90.00
#
_symmetry.space_group_name_H-M   'P 1'
#
loop_
_entity.id
_entity.type
_entity.pdbx_description
1 polymer ?
#
loop_
_entity_poly.entity_id
_entity_poly.type
_entity_poly.pdbx_seq_one_letter_code
_entity_poly.pdbx_strand_id
1 'polypeptide(L)'
;GGSLFDVDAMVLGTTLYLWQMPHFFALSYMHRVDYKRGGFAMVPVMEPDGERTANIILRYAAYLSTVPFFTTYAGVTSSMFALEGIALNAYALHRAYKFKKERTNANARKVFLTSLWYLPSWLVLFLLHSKVWDEEKDSDLLRDAIVDLVHSARQKGREACIHEHVVQHQTNLQIEAANGTQDAANGTEAAPSCPVTLARKASIRAVADVTKNTVSTTMQKAAAQNEIQQSN
;
A
#
# COMPACT_ATOMS: atom_id res chain seq x y z
N GLY A 1 -12.33 23.84 -17.29
CA GLY A 1 -11.60 23.61 -18.55
C GLY A 1 -11.13 22.18 -18.55
N GLY A 2 -11.16 21.52 -19.71
CA GLY A 2 -10.78 20.12 -19.84
C GLY A 2 -11.25 19.59 -21.19
N SER A 3 -10.50 19.90 -22.25
CA SER A 3 -10.69 19.27 -23.55
C SER A 3 -10.12 17.86 -23.49
N LEU A 4 -10.75 16.89 -24.17
CA LEU A 4 -10.19 15.54 -24.34
C LEU A 4 -8.81 15.55 -25.01
N PHE A 5 -8.48 16.65 -25.70
CA PHE A 5 -7.22 16.87 -26.40
C PHE A 5 -6.18 17.64 -25.58
N ASP A 6 -6.46 17.92 -24.30
CA ASP A 6 -5.45 18.51 -23.43
C ASP A 6 -4.32 17.50 -23.22
N VAL A 7 -3.08 17.98 -23.34
CA VAL A 7 -1.88 17.13 -23.33
C VAL A 7 -1.79 16.31 -22.04
N ASP A 8 -2.18 16.90 -20.91
CA ASP A 8 -2.17 16.27 -19.59
C ASP A 8 -3.10 15.05 -19.54
N ALA A 9 -4.31 15.19 -20.11
CA ALA A 9 -5.29 14.12 -20.19
C ALA A 9 -4.83 13.00 -21.13
N MET A 10 -4.24 13.35 -22.28
CA MET A 10 -3.68 12.39 -23.23
C MET A 10 -2.52 11.59 -22.63
N VAL A 11 -1.63 12.25 -21.90
CA VAL A 11 -0.49 11.63 -21.20
C VAL A 11 -0.98 10.64 -20.16
N LEU A 12 -1.90 11.04 -19.28
CA LEU A 12 -2.46 10.18 -18.25
C LEU A 12 -3.20 8.99 -18.87
N GLY A 13 -4.05 9.24 -19.87
CA GLY A 13 -4.78 8.19 -20.58
C GLY A 13 -3.84 7.17 -21.24
N THR A 14 -2.80 7.65 -21.93
CA THR A 14 -1.79 6.79 -22.57
C THR A 14 -1.02 5.97 -21.54
N THR A 15 -0.61 6.60 -20.43
CA THR A 15 0.09 5.92 -19.33
C THR A 15 -0.76 4.79 -18.75
N LEU A 16 -2.02 5.09 -18.40
CA LEU A 16 -2.93 4.11 -17.82
C LEU A 16 -3.15 2.95 -18.78
N TYR A 17 -3.39 3.23 -20.06
CA TYR A 17 -3.55 2.21 -21.09
C TYR A 17 -2.31 1.30 -21.22
N LEU A 18 -1.12 1.90 -21.33
CA LEU A 18 0.14 1.16 -21.45
C LEU A 18 0.43 0.32 -20.20
N TRP A 19 0.03 0.79 -19.01
CA TRP A 19 0.19 0.07 -17.74
C TRP A 19 -0.76 -1.13 -17.60
N GLN A 20 -2.01 -1.04 -18.10
CA GLN A 20 -2.98 -2.15 -17.99
C GLN A 20 -2.46 -3.43 -18.66
N MET A 21 -1.78 -3.30 -19.79
CA MET A 21 -1.38 -4.44 -20.62
C MET A 21 -0.40 -5.38 -19.86
N PRO A 22 0.78 -4.92 -19.37
CA PRO A 22 1.68 -5.72 -18.55
C PRO A 22 1.00 -6.39 -17.35
N HIS A 23 0.11 -5.67 -16.68
CA HIS A 23 -0.62 -6.14 -15.50
C HIS A 23 -1.51 -7.34 -15.83
N PHE A 24 -2.37 -7.18 -16.84
CA PHE A 24 -3.29 -8.23 -17.27
C PHE A 24 -2.54 -9.47 -17.81
N PHE A 25 -1.51 -9.26 -18.63
CA PHE A 25 -0.74 -10.37 -19.18
C PHE A 25 0.00 -11.16 -18.09
N ALA A 26 0.53 -10.50 -17.06
CA ALA A 26 1.15 -11.17 -15.92
C ALA A 26 0.13 -12.03 -15.14
N LEU A 27 -1.08 -11.52 -14.91
CA LEU A 27 -2.16 -12.26 -14.25
C LEU A 27 -2.62 -13.47 -15.07
N SER A 28 -2.81 -13.27 -16.37
CA SER A 28 -3.20 -14.33 -17.31
C SER A 28 -2.20 -15.48 -17.33
N TYR A 29 -0.90 -15.19 -17.19
CA TYR A 29 0.15 -16.20 -17.15
C TYR A 29 0.09 -17.05 -15.86
N MET A 30 -0.13 -16.40 -14.71
CA MET A 30 -0.22 -17.09 -13.41
C MET A 30 -1.42 -18.04 -13.36
N HIS A 31 -2.58 -17.61 -13.86
CA HIS A 31 -3.85 -18.36 -13.78
C HIS A 31 -4.19 -19.11 -15.06
N ARG A 32 -3.22 -19.34 -15.96
CA ARG A 32 -3.45 -20.00 -17.26
C ARG A 32 -4.12 -21.37 -17.13
N VAL A 33 -3.85 -22.13 -16.06
CA VAL A 33 -4.45 -23.45 -15.82
C VAL A 33 -5.93 -23.31 -15.51
N ASP A 34 -6.29 -22.34 -14.67
CA ASP A 34 -7.68 -22.07 -14.31
C ASP A 34 -8.46 -21.52 -15.52
N TYR A 35 -7.84 -20.64 -16.31
CA TYR A 35 -8.42 -20.15 -17.56
C TYR A 35 -8.65 -21.25 -18.58
N LYS A 36 -7.71 -22.19 -18.71
CA LYS A 36 -7.89 -23.37 -19.58
C LYS A 36 -9.06 -24.25 -19.11
N ARG A 37 -9.21 -24.45 -17.79
CA ARG A 37 -10.33 -25.21 -17.22
C ARG A 37 -11.68 -24.52 -17.44
N GLY A 38 -11.70 -23.18 -17.41
CA GLY A 38 -12.88 -22.37 -17.70
C GLY A 38 -13.19 -22.18 -19.19
N GLY A 39 -12.38 -22.75 -20.10
CA GLY A 39 -12.58 -22.61 -21.55
C GLY A 39 -12.21 -21.23 -22.12
N PHE A 40 -11.48 -20.39 -21.38
CA PHE A 40 -11.05 -19.07 -21.84
C PHE A 40 -9.78 -19.15 -22.69
N ALA A 41 -9.83 -18.63 -23.92
CA ALA A 41 -8.69 -18.57 -24.83
C ALA A 41 -7.85 -17.31 -24.59
N MET A 42 -6.92 -17.37 -23.63
CA MET A 42 -5.93 -16.31 -23.40
C MET A 42 -4.59 -16.65 -24.07
N VAL A 43 -3.77 -15.63 -24.38
CA VAL A 43 -2.42 -15.81 -24.98
C VAL A 43 -1.59 -16.90 -24.29
N PRO A 44 -1.46 -16.93 -22.94
CA PRO A 44 -0.70 -17.99 -22.25
C PRO A 44 -1.40 -19.36 -22.18
N VAL A 45 -2.68 -19.46 -22.57
CA VAL A 45 -3.40 -20.74 -22.71
C VAL A 45 -3.10 -21.37 -24.06
N MET A 46 -3.00 -20.55 -25.11
CA MET A 46 -2.65 -20.98 -26.47
C MET A 46 -1.16 -21.31 -26.61
N GLU A 47 -0.29 -20.60 -25.88
CA GLU A 47 1.16 -20.80 -25.89
C GLU A 47 1.69 -21.03 -24.46
N PRO A 48 1.83 -22.30 -24.04
CA PRO A 48 2.21 -22.64 -22.66
C PRO A 48 3.62 -22.17 -22.27
N ASP A 49 4.48 -21.97 -23.27
CA ASP A 49 5.88 -21.57 -23.10
C ASP A 49 6.01 -20.11 -22.59
N GLY A 50 4.95 -19.31 -22.74
CA GLY A 50 4.87 -17.95 -22.22
C GLY A 50 5.79 -16.94 -22.90
N GLU A 51 6.43 -17.31 -24.01
CA GLU A 51 7.38 -16.46 -24.71
C GLU A 51 6.69 -15.22 -25.27
N ARG A 52 5.56 -15.42 -25.95
CA ARG A 52 4.77 -14.31 -26.49
C ARG A 52 4.25 -13.38 -25.40
N THR A 53 3.77 -13.93 -24.29
CA THR A 53 3.31 -13.15 -23.13
C THR A 53 4.45 -12.31 -22.54
N ALA A 54 5.63 -12.91 -22.34
CA ALA A 54 6.80 -12.19 -21.83
C ALA A 54 7.28 -11.09 -22.80
N ASN A 55 7.25 -11.35 -24.10
CA ASN A 55 7.60 -10.36 -25.12
C ASN A 55 6.60 -9.19 -25.16
N ILE A 56 5.30 -9.46 -25.02
CA ILE A 56 4.27 -8.41 -24.94
C ILE A 56 4.50 -7.54 -23.71
N ILE A 57 4.64 -8.14 -22.52
CA ILE A 57 4.92 -7.41 -21.26
C ILE A 57 6.16 -6.51 -21.42
N LEU A 58 7.25 -7.05 -21.99
CA LEU A 58 8.49 -6.30 -22.18
C LEU A 58 8.31 -5.12 -23.14
N ARG A 59 7.59 -5.29 -24.25
CA ARG A 59 7.32 -4.22 -25.22
C ARG A 59 6.49 -3.10 -24.61
N TYR A 60 5.43 -3.42 -23.89
CA TYR A 60 4.61 -2.40 -23.22
C TYR A 60 5.38 -1.69 -22.10
N ALA A 61 6.22 -2.39 -21.34
CA ALA A 61 7.11 -1.76 -20.36
C ALA A 61 8.13 -0.82 -21.02
N ALA A 62 8.65 -1.19 -22.20
CA ALA A 62 9.53 -0.31 -22.98
C ALA A 62 8.79 0.93 -23.49
N TYR A 63 7.56 0.80 -24.01
CA TYR A 63 6.75 1.96 -24.40
C TYR A 63 6.45 2.88 -23.21
N LEU A 64 6.12 2.29 -22.05
CA LEU A 64 5.88 3.06 -20.83
C LEU A 64 7.13 3.86 -20.39
N SER A 65 8.34 3.34 -20.64
CA SER A 65 9.59 4.05 -20.36
C SER A 65 9.83 5.29 -21.23
N THR A 66 9.14 5.41 -22.37
CA THR A 66 9.24 6.62 -23.23
C THR A 66 8.34 7.76 -22.74
N VAL A 67 7.30 7.44 -21.97
CA VAL A 67 6.31 8.43 -21.50
C VAL A 67 6.94 9.59 -20.73
N PRO A 68 7.84 9.41 -19.73
CA PRO A 68 8.46 10.53 -19.02
C PRO A 68 9.19 11.52 -19.94
N PHE A 69 9.79 11.03 -21.04
CA PHE A 69 10.46 11.91 -22.00
C PHE A 69 9.47 12.76 -22.77
N PHE A 70 8.34 12.17 -23.18
CA PHE A 70 7.26 12.90 -23.85
C PHE A 70 6.64 13.95 -22.93
N THR A 71 6.42 13.65 -21.65
CA THR A 71 5.82 14.61 -20.71
C THR A 71 6.73 15.80 -20.41
N THR A 72 8.03 15.58 -20.28
CA THR A 72 9.01 16.65 -20.10
C THR A 72 9.21 17.47 -21.37
N TYR A 73 9.24 16.84 -22.55
CA TYR A 73 9.34 17.55 -23.83
C TYR A 73 8.10 18.43 -24.10
N ALA A 74 6.91 17.94 -23.74
CA ALA A 74 5.67 18.69 -23.87
C ALA A 74 5.51 19.84 -22.85
N GLY A 75 6.45 20.00 -21.90
CA GLY A 75 6.44 21.09 -20.92
C GLY A 75 5.40 20.94 -19.79
N VAL A 76 4.67 19.83 -19.76
CA VAL A 76 3.60 19.54 -18.80
C VAL A 76 4.13 19.36 -17.38
N THR A 77 5.25 18.63 -17.23
CA THR A 77 5.84 18.28 -15.93
C THR A 77 7.24 18.86 -15.76
N SER A 78 7.64 19.15 -14.51
CA SER A 78 9.01 19.56 -14.17
C SER A 78 10.06 18.53 -14.59
N SER A 79 11.30 18.96 -14.85
CA SER A 79 12.42 18.08 -15.26
C SER A 79 12.75 17.00 -14.22
N MET A 80 12.40 17.20 -12.95
CA MET A 80 12.56 16.19 -11.89
C MET A 80 11.68 14.95 -12.10
N PHE A 81 10.48 15.11 -12.68
CA PHE A 81 9.58 14.01 -13.00
C PHE A 81 10.20 13.01 -13.98
N ALA A 82 11.01 13.48 -14.94
CA ALA A 82 11.71 12.60 -15.87
C ALA A 82 12.65 11.65 -15.15
N LEU A 83 13.44 12.14 -14.19
CA LEU A 83 14.43 11.32 -13.48
C LEU A 83 13.75 10.22 -12.65
N GLU A 84 12.74 10.59 -11.87
CA GLU A 84 12.01 9.65 -11.03
C GLU A 84 11.15 8.69 -11.87
N GLY A 85 10.51 9.19 -12.94
CA GLY A 85 9.74 8.39 -13.88
C GLY A 85 10.61 7.37 -14.63
N ILE A 86 11.83 7.75 -15.02
CA ILE A 86 12.81 6.82 -15.60
C ILE A 86 13.22 5.75 -14.58
N ALA A 87 13.46 6.12 -13.32
CA ALA A 87 13.83 5.15 -12.28
C ALA A 87 12.73 4.11 -12.04
N LEU A 88 11.46 4.53 -11.93
CA LEU A 88 10.32 3.62 -11.80
C LEU A 88 10.18 2.70 -13.03
N ASN A 89 10.28 3.27 -14.23
CA ASN A 89 10.19 2.50 -15.47
C ASN A 89 11.35 1.53 -15.64
N ALA A 90 12.58 1.91 -15.26
CA ALA A 90 13.74 1.03 -15.30
C ALA A 90 13.55 -0.19 -14.39
N TYR A 91 12.96 0.01 -13.20
CA TYR A 91 12.63 -1.11 -12.32
C TYR A 91 11.56 -2.03 -12.92
N ALA A 92 10.47 -1.47 -13.47
CA ALA A 92 9.43 -2.25 -14.13
C ALA A 92 9.99 -3.05 -15.33
N LEU A 93 10.84 -2.43 -16.14
CA LEU A 93 11.52 -3.06 -17.27
C LEU A 93 12.48 -4.16 -16.82
N HIS A 94 13.24 -3.95 -15.74
CA HIS A 94 14.10 -4.99 -15.16
C HIS A 94 13.29 -6.20 -14.70
N ARG A 95 12.12 -5.99 -14.07
CA ARG A 95 11.21 -7.09 -13.67
C ARG A 95 10.63 -7.82 -14.87
N ALA A 96 10.23 -7.11 -15.92
CA ALA A 96 9.76 -7.70 -17.17
C ALA A 96 10.87 -8.51 -17.87
N TYR A 97 12.09 -8.00 -17.91
CA TYR A 97 13.25 -8.71 -18.48
C TYR A 97 13.58 -9.98 -17.70
N LYS A 98 13.56 -9.92 -16.37
CA LYS A 98 13.76 -11.09 -15.52
C LYS A 98 12.69 -12.15 -15.77
N PHE A 99 11.43 -11.76 -15.96
CA PHE A 99 10.35 -12.68 -16.34
C PHE A 99 10.58 -13.31 -17.71
N LYS A 100 11.09 -12.56 -18.69
CA LYS A 100 11.46 -13.10 -20.01
C LYS A 100 12.58 -14.15 -19.94
N LYS A 101 13.59 -13.93 -19.09
CA LYS A 101 14.69 -14.89 -18.90
C LYS A 101 14.23 -16.15 -18.15
N GLU A 102 13.46 -15.96 -17.09
CA GLU A 102 12.99 -17.01 -16.19
C GLU A 102 11.46 -16.99 -16.09
N ARG A 103 10.81 -17.73 -16.99
CA ARG A 103 9.34 -17.73 -17.18
C ARG A 103 8.60 -18.54 -16.12
N THR A 104 8.80 -18.22 -14.85
CA THR A 104 8.17 -18.89 -13.72
C THR A 104 6.94 -18.13 -13.22
N ASN A 105 5.97 -18.85 -12.62
CA ASN A 105 4.82 -18.22 -11.95
C ASN A 105 5.27 -17.24 -10.84
N ALA A 106 6.38 -17.54 -10.16
CA ALA A 106 6.94 -16.68 -9.12
C ALA A 106 7.41 -15.32 -9.69
N ASN A 107 8.06 -15.32 -10.86
CA ASN A 107 8.48 -14.08 -11.52
C ASN A 107 7.29 -13.31 -12.12
N ALA A 108 6.28 -14.00 -12.66
CA ALA A 108 5.03 -13.36 -13.09
C ALA A 108 4.33 -12.63 -11.93
N ARG A 109 4.27 -13.27 -10.74
CA ARG A 109 3.73 -12.64 -9.53
C ARG A 109 4.48 -11.38 -9.13
N LYS A 110 5.81 -11.36 -9.30
CA LYS A 110 6.62 -10.16 -9.04
C LYS A 110 6.32 -9.03 -10.03
N VAL A 111 6.10 -9.34 -11.31
CA VAL A 111 5.68 -8.35 -12.32
C VAL A 111 4.30 -7.78 -11.95
N PHE A 112 3.35 -8.65 -11.62
CA PHE A 112 2.02 -8.23 -11.14
C PHE A 112 2.10 -7.35 -9.89
N LEU A 113 2.83 -7.78 -8.85
CA LEU A 113 3.00 -6.98 -7.64
C LEU A 113 3.70 -5.65 -7.92
N THR A 114 4.66 -5.65 -8.85
CA THR A 114 5.33 -4.44 -9.31
C THR A 114 4.34 -3.46 -9.94
N SER A 115 3.47 -3.94 -10.82
CA SER A 115 2.44 -3.09 -11.42
C SER A 115 1.48 -2.49 -10.39
N LEU A 116 1.16 -3.21 -9.31
CA LEU A 116 0.22 -2.77 -8.27
C LEU A 116 0.74 -1.56 -7.48
N TRP A 117 2.02 -1.54 -7.09
CA TRP A 117 2.59 -0.37 -6.41
C TRP A 117 3.11 0.69 -7.40
N TYR A 118 3.45 0.30 -8.63
CA TYR A 118 3.87 1.24 -9.67
C TYR A 118 2.82 2.31 -9.94
N LEU A 119 1.54 1.90 -10.06
CA LEU A 119 0.43 2.83 -10.35
C LEU A 119 0.28 3.94 -9.28
N PRO A 120 0.11 3.64 -7.98
CA PRO A 120 0.00 4.68 -6.97
C PRO A 120 1.27 5.53 -6.88
N SER A 121 2.46 4.93 -7.00
CA SER A 121 3.71 5.72 -7.03
C SER A 121 3.75 6.66 -8.22
N TRP A 122 3.36 6.22 -9.42
CA TRP A 122 3.29 7.05 -10.61
C TRP A 122 2.29 8.20 -10.48
N LEU A 123 1.09 7.91 -9.95
CA LEU A 123 0.06 8.93 -9.73
C LEU A 123 0.51 9.97 -8.70
N VAL A 124 1.13 9.54 -7.60
CA VAL A 124 1.72 10.47 -6.61
C VAL A 124 2.80 11.33 -7.26
N LEU A 125 3.66 10.74 -8.08
CA LEU A 125 4.71 11.47 -8.79
C LEU A 125 4.15 12.53 -9.74
N PHE A 126 3.11 12.17 -10.48
CA PHE A 126 2.41 13.04 -11.41
C PHE A 126 1.70 14.18 -10.66
N LEU A 127 1.10 13.86 -9.51
CA LEU A 127 0.47 14.82 -8.62
C LEU A 127 1.49 15.83 -8.07
N LEU A 128 2.63 15.35 -7.56
CA LEU A 128 3.70 16.18 -6.99
C LEU A 128 4.36 17.11 -8.01
N HIS A 129 4.46 16.68 -9.27
CA HIS A 129 5.15 17.44 -10.33
C HIS A 129 4.21 18.17 -11.29
N SER A 130 2.89 18.08 -11.06
CA SER A 130 1.91 18.85 -11.80
C SER A 130 2.15 20.33 -11.52
N LYS A 131 2.38 21.14 -12.55
CA LYS A 131 2.67 22.58 -12.42
C LYS A 131 1.42 23.45 -12.19
N VAL A 132 0.28 22.82 -11.89
CA VAL A 132 -1.04 23.47 -11.78
C VAL A 132 -1.40 23.88 -10.34
N TRP A 133 -0.53 23.61 -9.36
CA TRP A 133 -0.83 23.81 -7.93
C TRP A 133 -0.43 25.18 -7.38
N ASP A 134 -1.30 25.76 -6.55
CA ASP A 134 -1.02 26.95 -5.73
C ASP A 134 -0.30 26.46 -4.46
N GLU A 135 0.99 26.80 -4.33
CA GLU A 135 2.01 26.11 -3.50
C GLU A 135 1.66 25.85 -2.01
N GLU A 136 0.74 26.60 -1.38
CA GLU A 136 0.49 26.52 0.07
C GLU A 136 -0.66 25.58 0.44
N LYS A 137 -1.72 25.48 -0.38
CA LYS A 137 -2.94 24.73 -0.03
C LYS A 137 -2.88 23.25 -0.42
N ASP A 138 -2.13 22.95 -1.48
CA ASP A 138 -2.12 21.63 -2.10
C ASP A 138 -1.15 20.66 -1.42
N SER A 139 -0.12 21.18 -0.75
CA SER A 139 0.82 20.37 0.04
C SER A 139 0.18 19.77 1.30
N ASP A 140 -0.65 20.56 2.00
CA ASP A 140 -1.41 20.10 3.18
C ASP A 140 -2.49 19.08 2.79
N LEU A 141 -3.20 19.32 1.69
CA LEU A 141 -4.21 18.39 1.17
C LEU A 141 -3.62 17.04 0.77
N LEU A 142 -2.44 17.04 0.14
CA LEU A 142 -1.76 15.80 -0.24
C LEU A 142 -1.27 15.03 0.99
N ARG A 143 -0.75 15.75 1.99
CA ARG A 143 -0.30 15.17 3.27
C ARG A 143 -1.45 14.51 4.01
N ASP A 144 -2.60 15.16 4.09
CA ASP A 144 -3.80 14.62 4.74
C ASP A 144 -4.36 13.42 3.95
N ALA A 145 -4.41 13.48 2.62
CA ALA A 145 -4.88 12.37 1.79
C ALA A 145 -4.01 11.10 1.92
N ILE A 146 -2.68 11.24 2.02
CA ILE A 146 -1.78 10.10 2.27
C ILE A 146 -2.02 9.52 3.66
N VAL A 147 -2.15 10.39 4.67
CA VAL A 147 -2.40 9.98 6.06
C VAL A 147 -3.72 9.21 6.16
N ASP A 148 -4.78 9.69 5.52
CA ASP A 148 -6.08 9.02 5.48
C ASP A 148 -6.05 7.70 4.71
N LEU A 149 -5.34 7.62 3.58
CA LEU A 149 -5.16 6.37 2.84
C LEU A 149 -4.44 5.32 3.71
N VAL A 150 -3.40 5.72 4.43
CA VAL A 150 -2.67 4.86 5.37
C VAL A 150 -3.57 4.42 6.52
N HIS A 151 -4.38 5.33 7.08
CA HIS A 151 -5.33 5.00 8.14
C HIS A 151 -6.45 4.06 7.66
N SER A 152 -6.95 4.25 6.44
CA SER A 152 -8.01 3.44 5.84
C SER A 152 -7.50 2.05 5.45
N ALA A 153 -6.29 1.94 4.91
CA ALA A 153 -5.62 0.66 4.69
C ALA A 153 -5.38 -0.09 6.01
N ARG A 154 -4.98 0.62 7.07
CA ARG A 154 -4.83 0.06 8.41
C ARG A 154 -6.16 -0.37 9.01
N GLN A 155 -7.26 0.33 8.73
CA GLN A 155 -8.59 -0.02 9.21
C GLN A 155 -9.17 -1.25 8.49
N LYS A 156 -9.10 -1.29 7.17
CA LYS A 156 -9.50 -2.48 6.39
C LYS A 156 -8.65 -3.71 6.73
N GLY A 157 -7.37 -3.51 7.06
CA GLY A 157 -6.51 -4.56 7.60
C GLY A 157 -6.94 -5.06 8.99
N ARG A 158 -7.58 -4.22 9.81
CA ARG A 158 -8.18 -4.64 11.10
C ARG A 158 -9.48 -5.41 10.90
N GLU A 159 -10.34 -4.96 9.99
CA GLU A 159 -11.63 -5.61 9.68
C GLU A 159 -11.46 -6.96 8.97
N ALA A 160 -10.40 -7.13 8.17
CA ALA A 160 -10.06 -8.40 7.52
C ALA A 160 -9.37 -9.41 8.46
N CYS A 161 -9.11 -9.03 9.71
CA CYS A 161 -8.42 -9.90 10.67
C CYS A 161 -9.45 -10.84 11.33
N ILE A 162 -9.40 -12.14 10.97
CA ILE A 162 -10.28 -13.21 11.49
C ILE A 162 -10.34 -13.21 13.03
N HIS A 163 -9.29 -12.71 13.69
CA HIS A 163 -9.21 -12.61 15.15
C HIS A 163 -10.27 -11.66 15.76
N GLU A 164 -10.61 -10.54 15.11
CA GLU A 164 -11.60 -9.57 15.63
C GLU A 164 -13.02 -10.15 15.55
N HIS A 165 -13.33 -10.87 14.46
CA HIS A 165 -14.65 -11.47 14.23
C HIS A 165 -14.91 -12.68 15.17
N VAL A 166 -13.86 -13.41 15.56
CA VAL A 166 -13.95 -14.50 16.55
C VAL A 166 -14.11 -13.94 17.97
N VAL A 167 -13.45 -12.82 18.29
CA VAL A 167 -13.58 -12.16 19.60
C VAL A 167 -14.97 -11.55 19.77
N GLN A 168 -15.52 -10.88 18.75
CA GLN A 168 -16.87 -10.31 18.81
C GLN A 168 -17.95 -11.38 19.03
N HIS A 169 -17.81 -12.55 18.40
CA HIS A 169 -18.72 -13.67 18.59
C HIS A 169 -18.66 -14.25 20.01
N GLN A 170 -17.47 -14.30 20.64
CA GLN A 170 -17.34 -14.74 22.03
C GLN A 170 -17.94 -13.72 23.00
N THR A 171 -17.75 -12.41 22.76
CA THR A 171 -18.37 -11.36 23.58
C THR A 171 -19.89 -11.31 23.45
N ASN A 172 -20.44 -11.53 22.26
CA ASN A 172 -21.89 -11.56 22.05
C ASN A 172 -22.53 -12.77 22.76
N LEU A 173 -21.89 -13.95 22.70
CA LEU A 173 -22.33 -15.12 23.45
C LEU A 173 -22.24 -14.92 24.97
N GLN A 174 -21.23 -14.20 25.47
CA GLN A 174 -21.14 -13.86 26.89
C GLN A 174 -22.22 -12.85 27.32
N ILE A 175 -22.60 -11.91 26.46
CA ILE A 175 -23.67 -10.94 26.74
C ILE A 175 -25.05 -11.62 26.72
N GLU A 176 -25.31 -12.54 25.78
CA GLU A 176 -26.54 -13.35 25.78
C GLU A 176 -26.63 -14.26 27.01
N ALA A 177 -25.51 -14.88 27.42
CA ALA A 177 -25.45 -15.69 28.63
C ALA A 177 -25.67 -14.85 29.91
N ALA A 178 -25.17 -13.62 29.95
CA ALA A 178 -25.34 -12.69 31.08
C ALA A 178 -26.77 -12.11 31.17
N ASN A 179 -27.43 -11.86 30.03
CA ASN A 179 -28.84 -11.42 30.01
C ASN A 179 -29.83 -12.55 30.29
N GLY A 180 -29.43 -13.81 30.16
CA GLY A 180 -30.25 -14.98 30.50
C GLY A 180 -30.19 -15.42 31.98
N THR A 181 -29.36 -14.80 32.82
CA THR A 181 -29.06 -15.29 34.19
C THR A 181 -29.38 -14.31 35.32
N GLN A 182 -30.25 -13.31 35.10
CA GLN A 182 -30.74 -12.45 36.20
C GLN A 182 -31.70 -13.14 37.18
N ASP A 183 -32.04 -14.42 36.97
CA ASP A 183 -32.83 -15.24 37.89
C ASP A 183 -32.03 -16.37 38.55
N ALA A 184 -30.79 -16.17 39.02
CA ALA A 184 -30.21 -17.05 40.03
C ALA A 184 -28.98 -16.44 40.74
N ALA A 185 -29.05 -16.49 42.07
CA ALA A 185 -28.11 -16.03 43.06
C ALA A 185 -26.67 -16.59 42.97
N ASN A 186 -25.73 -15.76 43.46
CA ASN A 186 -24.59 -16.10 44.34
C ASN A 186 -23.48 -17.04 43.79
N GLY A 187 -22.23 -16.58 43.86
CA GLY A 187 -21.06 -17.46 43.79
C GLY A 187 -19.95 -16.99 42.87
N THR A 188 -18.88 -16.49 43.48
CA THR A 188 -17.58 -16.19 42.89
C THR A 188 -16.97 -17.45 42.28
N GLU A 189 -16.81 -17.53 40.96
CA GLU A 189 -15.87 -18.49 40.36
C GLU A 189 -15.17 -17.90 39.13
N ALA A 190 -13.84 -17.99 39.17
CA ALA A 190 -12.90 -17.27 38.34
C ALA A 190 -12.90 -17.78 36.88
N ALA A 191 -13.17 -16.88 35.92
CA ALA A 191 -12.98 -17.16 34.50
C ALA A 191 -11.53 -16.84 34.04
N PRO A 192 -10.96 -17.65 33.13
CA PRO A 192 -9.51 -17.74 32.91
C PRO A 192 -8.95 -16.54 32.12
N SER A 193 -7.93 -15.90 32.69
CA SER A 193 -7.17 -14.84 32.02
C SER A 193 -6.28 -15.42 30.92
N CYS A 194 -6.62 -15.15 29.65
CA CYS A 194 -5.86 -15.59 28.48
C CYS A 194 -4.41 -15.03 28.47
N PRO A 195 -3.38 -15.84 28.14
CA PRO A 195 -1.98 -15.40 28.20
C PRO A 195 -1.63 -14.25 27.24
N VAL A 196 -2.40 -14.02 26.17
CA VAL A 196 -2.15 -12.94 25.20
C VAL A 196 -2.67 -11.58 25.69
N THR A 197 -3.81 -11.52 26.39
CA THR A 197 -4.27 -10.28 27.03
C THR A 197 -3.39 -9.89 28.21
N LEU A 198 -2.79 -10.89 28.87
CA LEU A 198 -1.76 -10.71 29.89
C LEU A 198 -0.47 -10.15 29.28
N ALA A 199 -0.03 -10.68 28.12
CA ALA A 199 1.12 -10.13 27.39
C ALA A 199 0.86 -8.71 26.85
N ARG A 200 -0.35 -8.41 26.34
CA ARG A 200 -0.73 -7.07 25.86
C ARG A 200 -0.85 -6.05 27.00
N LYS A 201 -1.44 -6.44 28.14
CA LYS A 201 -1.48 -5.59 29.35
C LYS A 201 -0.07 -5.38 29.93
N ALA A 202 0.77 -6.42 29.94
CA ALA A 202 2.17 -6.30 30.36
C ALA A 202 2.95 -5.37 29.44
N SER A 203 2.77 -5.47 28.11
CA SER A 203 3.44 -4.62 27.12
C SER A 203 3.00 -3.15 27.23
N ILE A 204 1.69 -2.89 27.36
CA ILE A 204 1.16 -1.54 27.49
C ILE A 204 1.56 -0.92 28.84
N ARG A 205 1.57 -1.70 29.92
CA ARG A 205 2.02 -1.24 31.24
C ARG A 205 3.53 -0.97 31.26
N ALA A 206 4.34 -1.82 30.61
CA ALA A 206 5.77 -1.60 30.45
C ALA A 206 6.08 -0.32 29.66
N VAL A 207 5.35 -0.05 28.57
CA VAL A 207 5.49 1.19 27.79
C VAL A 207 5.02 2.41 28.60
N ALA A 208 3.94 2.29 29.36
CA ALA A 208 3.45 3.38 30.21
C ALA A 208 4.42 3.73 31.36
N ASP A 209 5.05 2.73 31.98
CA ASP A 209 6.01 2.94 33.07
C ASP A 209 7.35 3.50 32.53
N VAL A 210 7.80 3.05 31.35
CA VAL A 210 8.96 3.65 30.67
C VAL A 210 8.69 5.11 30.32
N THR A 211 7.51 5.42 29.78
CA THR A 211 7.15 6.80 29.40
C THR A 211 7.07 7.72 30.62
N LYS A 212 6.49 7.25 31.73
CA LYS A 212 6.44 8.02 32.98
C LYS A 212 7.83 8.27 33.56
N ASN A 213 8.70 7.27 33.56
CA ASN A 213 10.06 7.41 34.10
C ASN A 213 10.92 8.33 33.22
N THR A 214 10.79 8.25 31.89
CA THR A 214 11.50 9.13 30.95
C THR A 214 11.03 10.58 31.05
N VAL A 215 9.72 10.83 31.19
CA VAL A 215 9.20 12.19 31.36
C VAL A 215 9.63 12.78 32.70
N SER A 216 9.60 11.99 33.79
CA SER A 216 10.04 12.44 35.11
C SER A 216 11.54 12.79 35.15
N THR A 217 12.40 11.94 34.56
CA THR A 217 13.85 12.22 34.48
C THR A 217 14.18 13.39 33.57
N THR A 218 13.40 13.62 32.51
CA THR A 218 13.59 14.79 31.62
C THR A 218 13.16 16.08 32.31
N MET A 219 12.07 16.06 33.08
CA MET A 219 11.64 17.23 33.86
C MET A 219 12.58 17.54 35.02
N GLN A 220 13.14 16.54 35.70
CA GLN A 220 14.17 16.77 36.73
C GLN A 220 15.48 17.31 36.14
N LYS A 221 15.92 16.84 34.96
CA LYS A 221 17.08 17.42 34.26
C LYS A 221 16.83 18.86 33.79
N ALA A 222 15.63 19.14 33.29
CA ALA A 222 15.24 20.50 32.90
C ALA A 222 15.17 21.46 34.09
N ALA A 223 14.69 21.00 35.25
CA ALA A 223 14.68 21.79 36.49
C ALA A 223 16.11 22.03 37.02
N ALA A 224 16.97 21.02 37.02
CA ALA A 224 18.36 21.15 37.47
C ALA A 224 19.21 22.06 36.54
N GLN A 225 18.95 22.07 35.23
CA GLN A 225 19.61 23.00 34.30
C GLN A 225 19.19 24.46 34.52
N ASN A 226 17.94 24.70 34.93
CA ASN A 226 17.46 26.04 35.22
C ASN A 226 18.07 26.62 36.51
N GLU A 227 18.34 25.81 37.53
CA GLU A 227 18.99 26.27 38.76
C GLU A 227 20.46 26.64 38.54
N ILE A 228 21.19 25.93 37.67
CA ILE A 228 22.59 26.24 37.32
C ILE A 228 22.69 27.52 36.47
N GLN A 229 21.66 27.86 35.69
CA GLN A 229 21.60 29.10 34.91
C GLN A 229 21.28 30.35 35.74
N GLN A 230 20.79 30.20 36.97
CA GLN A 230 20.48 31.32 37.88
C GLN A 230 21.59 31.60 38.92
N SER A 231 22.63 30.76 39.01
CA SER A 231 23.74 30.94 39.97
C SER A 231 25.07 31.40 39.34
N ASN A 232 25.07 31.82 38.07
CA ASN A 232 26.17 32.49 37.36
C ASN A 232 25.73 33.91 36.97
#